data_AF-A0A5D0TYD7-F1
#
_entry.id   AF-A0A5D0TYD7-F1
#
_cell.length_a   1.000
_cell.length_b   1.000
_cell.length_c   1.000
_cell.angle_alpha   90.00
_cell.angle_beta   90.00
_cell.angle_gamma   90.00
#
_symmetry.space_group_name_H-M   'P 1'
#
loop_
_entity.id
_entity.type
_entity.pdbx_description
1 polymer ?
#
loop_
_entity_poly.entity_id
_entity_poly.type
_entity_poly.pdbx_seq_one_letter_code
_entity_poly.pdbx_strand_id
1 'polypeptide(L)'
;MMCPWPAGLSVLGCVDGAMVFIKGSGRVYRRCGCVDPQSGKALGAGCPKLGAGRRHGSWYVRLELPVGSDGRRRRVRRGGFGTRKAAEEALARLGKPSGAGGGLLTVGAWLAQWLATRTGAASTSKNYGHHVRRYLTP
;
A
#
# COMPACT_ATOMS: atom_id res chain seq x y z
N MET A 1 34.65 48.93 21.53
CA MET A 1 33.35 49.19 22.18
C MET A 1 32.26 48.63 21.28
N MET A 2 31.45 47.73 21.86
CA MET A 2 30.16 47.21 21.38
C MET A 2 30.18 46.33 20.12
N CYS A 3 30.32 45.01 20.32
CA CYS A 3 29.92 43.99 19.36
C CYS A 3 28.39 43.82 19.38
N PRO A 4 27.69 43.85 18.23
CA PRO A 4 26.26 43.53 18.18
C PRO A 4 26.03 42.03 17.91
N TRP A 5 25.18 41.44 18.77
CA TRP A 5 24.36 40.22 18.71
C TRP A 5 24.72 39.05 17.74
N PRO A 6 24.76 37.78 18.22
CA PRO A 6 24.81 36.61 17.36
C PRO A 6 23.48 36.35 16.66
N ALA A 7 23.54 36.07 15.35
CA ALA A 7 22.44 35.63 14.52
C ALA A 7 21.68 34.46 15.17
N GLY A 8 20.45 34.73 15.59
CA GLY A 8 19.52 33.73 16.07
C GLY A 8 19.15 32.76 14.96
N LEU A 9 19.53 31.50 15.18
CA LEU A 9 18.86 30.28 14.74
C LEU A 9 17.62 30.47 13.85
N SER A 10 17.82 30.33 12.54
CA SER A 10 16.74 29.90 11.65
C SER A 10 16.38 28.46 11.99
N VAL A 11 15.29 28.26 12.74
CA VAL A 11 14.55 27.00 12.72
C VAL A 11 13.28 27.23 11.91
N LEU A 12 13.46 27.35 10.60
CA LEU A 12 12.44 27.04 9.61
C LEU A 12 13.05 26.04 8.63
N GLY A 13 13.30 24.83 9.15
CA GLY A 13 13.42 23.66 8.29
C GLY A 13 12.02 23.25 7.83
N CYS A 14 11.51 23.91 6.79
CA CYS A 14 10.47 23.30 5.96
C CYS A 14 11.18 22.19 5.18
N VAL A 15 11.09 20.95 5.66
CA VAL A 15 11.49 19.80 4.83
C VAL A 15 10.48 19.78 3.67
N ASP A 16 10.96 20.05 2.46
CA ASP A 16 10.15 19.98 1.25
C ASP A 16 9.41 18.65 1.23
N GLY A 17 8.07 18.74 1.25
CA GLY A 17 7.11 17.65 1.32
C GLY A 17 7.08 16.80 0.05
N ALA A 18 8.24 16.37 -0.45
CA ALA A 18 8.35 15.34 -1.44
C ALA A 18 8.01 14.00 -0.78
N MET A 19 6.73 13.59 -0.87
CA MET A 19 6.34 12.20 -0.62
C MET A 19 7.07 11.33 -1.64
N VAL A 20 8.22 10.80 -1.23
CA VAL A 20 8.94 9.78 -1.98
C VAL A 20 8.07 8.51 -1.94
N PHE A 21 7.43 8.20 -3.06
CA PHE A 21 6.73 6.93 -3.24
C PHE A 21 7.76 5.81 -3.35
N ILE A 22 8.27 5.36 -2.22
CA ILE A 22 9.08 4.14 -2.15
C ILE A 22 8.19 3.00 -2.65
N LYS A 23 8.60 2.37 -3.76
CA LYS A 23 7.97 1.14 -4.26
C LYS A 23 7.88 0.15 -3.11
N GLY A 24 6.65 -0.11 -2.67
CA GLY A 24 6.37 -1.03 -1.58
C GLY A 24 7.04 -2.38 -1.81
N SER A 25 7.90 -2.82 -0.90
CA SER A 25 8.53 -4.14 -1.00
C SER A 25 7.48 -5.21 -0.66
N GLY A 26 7.13 -5.99 -1.68
CA GLY A 26 6.17 -7.08 -1.59
C GLY A 26 6.86 -8.43 -1.58
N ARG A 27 6.37 -9.38 -0.78
CA ARG A 27 6.83 -10.77 -0.82
C ARG A 27 5.70 -11.76 -0.67
N VAL A 28 5.88 -12.91 -1.29
CA VAL A 28 5.02 -14.09 -1.17
C VAL A 28 5.72 -15.10 -0.26
N TYR A 29 4.98 -15.71 0.67
CA TYR A 29 5.49 -16.70 1.61
C TYR A 29 4.41 -17.69 2.00
N ARG A 30 4.80 -18.85 2.54
CA ARG A 30 3.87 -19.85 3.06
C ARG A 30 3.69 -19.70 4.57
N ARG A 31 2.50 -20.04 5.06
CA ARG A 31 2.20 -20.13 6.49
C ARG A 31 1.25 -21.30 6.75
N CYS A 32 1.44 -21.98 7.88
CA CYS A 32 0.52 -22.94 8.45
C CYS A 32 0.05 -22.50 9.84
N GLY A 33 -1.04 -23.09 10.32
CA GLY A 33 -1.55 -22.91 11.68
C GLY A 33 -0.97 -23.87 12.71
N CYS A 34 0.01 -24.71 12.36
CA CYS A 34 0.59 -25.67 13.30
C CYS A 34 1.23 -24.98 14.51
N VAL A 35 1.00 -25.58 15.66
CA VAL A 35 1.59 -25.22 16.94
C VAL A 35 2.57 -26.31 17.38
N ASP A 36 3.61 -25.91 18.09
CA ASP A 36 4.51 -26.82 18.79
C ASP A 36 3.74 -27.47 19.94
N PRO A 37 3.66 -28.81 20.00
CA PRO A 37 2.98 -29.51 21.09
C PRO A 37 3.59 -29.26 22.47
N GLN A 38 4.89 -28.96 22.54
CA GLN A 38 5.60 -28.78 23.81
C GLN A 38 5.47 -27.34 24.32
N SER A 39 5.69 -26.34 23.46
CA SER A 39 5.65 -24.93 23.87
C SER A 39 4.30 -24.24 23.67
N GLY A 40 3.37 -24.86 22.92
CA GLY A 40 2.09 -24.27 22.52
C GLY A 40 2.21 -23.12 21.50
N LYS A 41 3.43 -22.76 21.07
CA LYS A 41 3.69 -21.62 20.19
C LYS A 41 3.51 -22.02 18.72
N ALA A 42 3.11 -21.06 17.88
CA ALA A 42 3.01 -21.30 16.45
C ALA A 42 4.38 -21.60 15.83
N LEU A 43 4.51 -22.72 15.11
CA LEU A 43 5.75 -23.13 14.43
C LEU A 43 6.15 -22.19 13.29
N GLY A 44 5.17 -21.52 12.68
CA GLY A 44 5.41 -20.54 11.62
C GLY A 44 6.18 -21.11 10.43
N ALA A 45 7.26 -20.43 10.04
CA ALA A 45 8.10 -20.84 8.91
C ALA A 45 8.95 -22.09 9.19
N GLY A 46 9.21 -22.39 10.47
CA GLY A 46 9.99 -23.57 10.89
C GLY A 46 9.17 -24.86 10.95
N CYS A 47 7.91 -24.85 10.51
CA CYS A 47 7.08 -26.04 10.56
C CYS A 47 7.63 -27.13 9.62
N PRO A 48 7.97 -28.33 10.14
CA PRO A 48 8.53 -29.40 9.33
C PRO A 48 7.55 -29.88 8.25
N LYS A 49 6.24 -29.87 8.54
CA LYS A 49 5.19 -30.20 7.56
C LYS A 49 5.14 -29.19 6.40
N LEU A 50 5.56 -27.94 6.64
CA LEU A 50 5.63 -26.92 5.60
C LEU A 50 6.81 -27.19 4.65
N GLY A 51 7.95 -27.63 5.17
CA GLY A 51 9.11 -28.04 4.37
C GLY A 51 8.91 -29.35 3.62
N ALA A 52 8.27 -30.33 4.26
CA ALA A 52 8.10 -31.68 3.72
C ALA A 52 7.14 -31.80 2.52
N GLY A 53 6.17 -30.89 2.37
CA GLY A 53 5.17 -31.02 1.32
C GLY A 53 4.49 -29.72 0.89
N ARG A 54 4.11 -29.66 -0.39
CA ARG A 54 3.40 -28.52 -0.99
C ARG A 54 1.93 -28.40 -0.57
N ARG A 55 1.33 -29.47 -0.03
CA ARG A 55 -0.09 -29.52 0.40
C ARG A 55 -0.34 -28.90 1.77
N HIS A 56 0.72 -28.59 2.53
CA HIS A 56 0.57 -28.09 3.90
C HIS A 56 0.59 -26.55 3.95
N GLY A 57 -0.38 -25.95 4.65
CA GLY A 57 -0.47 -24.50 4.75
C GLY A 57 -0.90 -23.82 3.44
N SER A 58 -1.04 -22.50 3.49
CA SER A 58 -1.47 -21.69 2.34
C SER A 58 -0.45 -20.61 2.02
N TRP A 59 -0.55 -20.06 0.82
CA TRP A 59 0.27 -18.94 0.37
C TRP A 59 -0.32 -17.62 0.88
N TYR A 60 0.58 -16.71 1.23
CA TYR A 60 0.30 -15.38 1.76
C TYR A 60 1.13 -14.34 1.01
N VAL A 61 0.56 -13.16 0.90
CA VAL A 61 1.20 -11.94 0.42
C VAL A 61 1.42 -11.00 1.60
N ARG A 62 2.59 -10.37 1.66
CA ARG A 62 2.85 -9.19 2.47
C ARG A 62 3.34 -8.09 1.55
N LEU A 63 2.71 -6.92 1.61
CA LEU A 63 3.11 -5.72 0.90
C LEU A 63 3.28 -4.60 1.90
N GLU A 64 4.45 -3.97 1.89
CA GLU A 64 4.65 -2.68 2.54
C GLU A 64 4.08 -1.59 1.65
N LEU A 65 3.27 -0.70 2.19
CA LEU A 65 2.74 0.45 1.45
C LEU A 65 3.57 1.68 1.80
N PRO A 66 3.63 2.67 0.90
CA PRO A 66 4.18 3.98 1.23
C PRO A 66 3.55 4.52 2.52
N VAL A 67 4.34 5.30 3.26
CA VAL A 67 3.87 5.97 4.47
C VAL A 67 2.64 6.82 4.15
N GLY A 68 1.63 6.79 5.02
CA GLY A 68 0.42 7.59 4.84
C GLY A 68 0.67 9.07 5.14
N SER A 69 -0.33 9.92 4.87
CA SER A 69 -0.31 11.31 5.32
C SER A 69 -0.25 11.44 6.84
N ASP A 70 -0.65 10.39 7.56
CA ASP A 70 -0.53 10.25 9.02
C ASP A 70 0.88 9.88 9.50
N GLY A 71 1.85 9.72 8.59
CA GLY A 71 3.23 9.34 8.93
C GLY A 71 3.37 7.88 9.38
N ARG A 72 2.29 7.09 9.40
CA ARG A 72 2.32 5.72 9.92
C ARG A 72 2.69 4.71 8.85
N ARG A 73 3.41 3.67 9.28
CA ARG A 73 3.79 2.52 8.46
C ARG A 73 2.55 1.68 8.13
N ARG A 74 2.29 1.43 6.85
CA ARG A 74 1.11 0.69 6.39
C ARG A 74 1.51 -0.67 5.79
N ARG A 75 0.86 -1.74 6.24
CA ARG A 75 1.11 -3.12 5.79
C ARG A 75 -0.17 -3.75 5.29
N VAL A 76 -0.16 -4.28 4.07
CA VAL A 76 -1.21 -5.18 3.59
C VAL A 76 -0.72 -6.62 3.72
N ARG A 77 -1.55 -7.45 4.34
CA ARG A 77 -1.36 -8.90 4.40
C ARG A 77 -2.61 -9.59 3.88
N ARG A 78 -2.44 -10.48 2.91
CA ARG A 78 -3.51 -11.32 2.36
C ARG A 78 -3.04 -12.77 2.30
N GLY A 79 -3.96 -13.72 2.38
CA GLY A 79 -3.64 -15.14 2.47
C GLY A 79 -4.78 -16.02 2.02
N GLY A 80 -4.59 -17.33 2.17
CA GLY A 80 -5.54 -18.33 1.71
C GLY A 80 -5.38 -18.71 0.24
N PHE A 81 -4.28 -18.30 -0.41
CA PHE A 81 -4.02 -18.67 -1.79
C PHE A 81 -3.55 -20.13 -1.86
N GLY A 82 -4.18 -20.92 -2.73
CA GLY A 82 -3.85 -22.34 -2.91
C GLY A 82 -2.51 -22.57 -3.61
N THR A 83 -2.04 -21.60 -4.41
CA THR A 83 -0.78 -21.71 -5.17
C THR A 83 0.08 -20.46 -5.01
N ARG A 84 1.39 -20.62 -5.24
CA ARG A 84 2.36 -19.52 -5.26
C ARG A 84 1.97 -18.48 -6.32
N LYS A 85 1.64 -18.96 -7.52
CA LYS A 85 1.25 -18.11 -8.65
C LYS A 85 0.03 -17.24 -8.32
N ALA A 86 -1.01 -17.80 -7.70
CA ALA A 86 -2.18 -17.03 -7.28
C ALA A 86 -1.82 -15.92 -6.27
N ALA A 87 -0.90 -16.20 -5.35
CA ALA A 87 -0.38 -15.19 -4.42
C ALA A 87 0.48 -14.13 -5.11
N GLU A 88 1.32 -14.50 -6.09
CA GLU A 88 2.11 -13.56 -6.88
C GLU A 88 1.23 -12.62 -7.71
N GLU A 89 0.19 -13.15 -8.36
CA GLU A 89 -0.81 -12.35 -9.07
C GLU A 89 -1.59 -11.43 -8.13
N ALA A 90 -1.92 -11.90 -6.93
CA ALA A 90 -2.53 -11.05 -5.90
C ALA A 90 -1.57 -9.95 -5.45
N LEU A 91 -0.27 -10.25 -5.27
CA LEU A 91 0.73 -9.25 -4.94
C LEU A 91 0.88 -8.21 -6.06
N ALA A 92 0.91 -8.64 -7.32
CA ALA A 92 0.98 -7.72 -8.46
C ALA A 92 -0.24 -6.80 -8.54
N ARG A 93 -1.45 -7.33 -8.27
CA ARG A 93 -2.68 -6.54 -8.19
C ARG A 93 -2.66 -5.54 -7.04
N LEU A 94 -2.17 -5.94 -5.86
CA LEU A 94 -2.08 -5.08 -4.69
C LEU A 94 -0.96 -4.02 -4.80
N GLY A 95 0.12 -4.36 -5.49
CA GLY A 95 1.27 -3.47 -5.71
C GLY A 95 1.05 -2.47 -6.84
N LYS A 96 0.02 -2.66 -7.67
CA LYS A 96 -0.46 -1.63 -8.59
C LYS A 96 -1.25 -0.60 -7.77
N PRO A 97 -0.80 0.66 -7.68
CA PRO A 97 -1.60 1.69 -7.06
C PRO A 97 -2.93 1.78 -7.81
N SER A 98 -4.05 1.54 -7.12
CA SER A 98 -5.36 1.99 -7.61
C SER A 98 -5.39 3.49 -7.46
N GLY A 99 -5.00 4.20 -8.52
CA GLY A 99 -4.84 5.65 -8.51
C GLY A 99 -3.38 6.08 -8.33
N ALA A 100 -2.83 6.74 -9.34
CA ALA A 100 -1.53 7.43 -9.32
C ALA A 100 -0.26 6.54 -9.24
N GLY A 101 0.33 6.28 -10.39
CA GLY A 101 1.76 6.06 -10.46
C GLY A 101 2.48 7.38 -10.19
N GLY A 102 3.24 7.44 -9.09
CA GLY A 102 4.52 8.15 -8.97
C GLY A 102 4.67 9.59 -9.47
N GLY A 103 3.58 10.35 -9.55
CA GLY A 103 3.57 11.77 -9.87
C GLY A 103 2.39 12.42 -9.17
N LEU A 104 2.52 13.70 -8.81
CA LEU A 104 1.40 14.50 -8.32
C LEU A 104 0.33 14.52 -9.42
N LEU A 105 -0.67 13.64 -9.32
CA LEU A 105 -1.86 13.79 -10.15
C LEU A 105 -2.55 15.07 -9.71
N THR A 106 -2.88 15.93 -10.67
CA THR A 106 -3.83 17.00 -10.39
C THR A 106 -5.15 16.37 -9.95
N VAL A 107 -5.92 17.11 -9.16
CA VAL A 107 -7.26 16.67 -8.75
C VAL A 107 -8.10 16.26 -9.97
N GLY A 108 -7.98 16.98 -11.09
CA GLY A 108 -8.65 16.64 -12.34
C GLY A 108 -8.20 15.31 -12.97
N ALA A 109 -6.89 15.04 -13.02
CA ALA A 109 -6.38 13.77 -13.54
C ALA A 109 -6.82 12.58 -12.68
N TRP A 110 -6.85 12.77 -11.35
CA TRP A 110 -7.37 11.78 -10.42
C TRP A 110 -8.87 11.53 -10.62
N LEU A 111 -9.69 12.59 -10.73
CA LEU A 111 -11.14 12.47 -10.95
C LEU A 111 -11.48 11.77 -12.27
N ALA A 112 -10.72 12.04 -13.34
CA ALA A 112 -10.90 11.36 -14.63
C ALA A 112 -10.61 9.86 -14.54
N GLN A 113 -9.50 9.48 -13.90
CA GLN A 113 -9.16 8.07 -13.67
C GLN A 113 -10.19 7.38 -12.78
N TRP A 114 -10.66 8.06 -11.74
CA TRP A 114 -11.70 7.55 -10.85
C TRP A 114 -13.01 7.30 -11.60
N LEU A 115 -13.48 8.23 -12.44
CA LEU A 115 -14.67 8.02 -13.26
C LEU A 115 -14.51 6.83 -14.23
N ALA A 116 -13.33 6.65 -14.83
CA ALA A 116 -13.07 5.59 -15.79
C ALA A 116 -12.98 4.18 -15.16
N THR A 117 -12.59 4.10 -13.89
CA THR A 117 -12.35 2.80 -13.20
C THR A 117 -13.41 2.48 -12.14
N ARG A 118 -14.35 3.40 -11.88
CA ARG A 118 -15.41 3.23 -10.90
C ARG A 118 -16.43 2.18 -11.36
N THR A 119 -16.67 1.21 -10.49
CA THR A 119 -17.75 0.23 -10.65
C THR A 119 -19.04 0.75 -9.99
N GLY A 120 -20.18 0.63 -10.68
CA GLY A 120 -21.49 1.13 -10.23
C GLY A 120 -22.47 1.38 -11.38
N ALA A 121 -23.68 1.88 -11.07
CA ALA A 121 -24.68 2.19 -12.09
C ALA A 121 -24.22 3.29 -13.05
N ALA A 122 -24.42 3.09 -14.35
CA ALA A 122 -23.94 4.01 -15.39
C ALA A 122 -24.52 5.43 -15.25
N SER A 123 -25.75 5.56 -14.76
CA SER A 123 -26.41 6.85 -14.47
C SER A 123 -25.67 7.64 -13.39
N THR A 124 -25.25 6.96 -12.33
CA THR A 124 -24.49 7.56 -11.22
C THR A 124 -23.12 8.07 -11.70
N SER A 125 -22.40 7.27 -12.48
CA SER A 125 -21.11 7.70 -13.05
C SER A 125 -21.26 8.89 -14.01
N LYS A 126 -22.33 8.92 -14.82
CA LYS A 126 -22.65 10.06 -15.70
C LYS A 126 -22.93 11.35 -14.90
N ASN A 127 -23.75 11.27 -13.84
CA ASN A 127 -24.09 12.43 -13.03
C ASN A 127 -22.86 12.99 -12.29
N TYR A 128 -22.01 12.11 -11.75
CA TYR A 128 -20.75 12.52 -11.17
C TYR A 128 -19.82 13.16 -12.19
N GLY A 129 -19.73 12.62 -13.40
CA GLY A 129 -18.98 13.23 -14.50
C GLY A 129 -19.49 14.61 -14.90
N HIS A 130 -20.79 14.89 -14.75
CA HIS A 130 -21.35 16.22 -14.93
C HIS A 130 -20.90 17.18 -13.80
N HIS A 131 -21.00 16.77 -12.53
CA HIS A 131 -20.58 17.61 -11.40
C HIS A 131 -19.08 17.93 -11.41
N VAL A 132 -18.25 16.92 -11.73
CA VAL A 132 -16.80 17.11 -11.85
C VAL A 132 -16.48 18.19 -12.88
N ARG A 133 -17.03 18.06 -14.10
CA ARG A 133 -16.80 19.01 -15.19
C ARG A 133 -17.34 20.41 -14.90
N ARG A 134 -18.46 20.51 -14.16
CA ARG A 134 -19.12 21.79 -13.90
C ARG A 134 -18.53 22.57 -12.73
N TYR A 135 -18.00 21.89 -11.73
CA TYR A 135 -17.66 22.52 -10.45
C TYR A 135 -16.23 22.28 -9.97
N LEU A 136 -15.56 21.20 -10.40
CA LEU A 136 -14.27 20.78 -9.82
C LEU A 136 -13.09 20.90 -10.78
N THR A 137 -13.35 20.93 -12.09
CA THR A 137 -12.35 21.16 -13.15
C THR A 137 -12.95 22.09 -14.21
N PRO A 138 -13.07 23.40 -13.95
CA PRO A 138 -13.51 24.35 -14.96
C PRO A 138 -12.50 24.48 -16.11
#